data_AF-A0A1X7SK00-F1
#
_entry.id   AF-A0A1X7SK00-F1
#
_cell.length_a   1.000
_cell.length_b   1.000
_cell.length_c   1.000
_cell.angle_alpha   90.00
_cell.angle_beta   90.00
_cell.angle_gamma   90.00
#
_symmetry.space_group_name_H-M   'P 1'
#
loop_
_entity.id
_entity.type
_entity.pdbx_description
1 polymer ?
#
loop_
_entity_poly.entity_id
_entity_poly.type
_entity_poly.pdbx_seq_one_letter_code
_entity_poly.pdbx_strand_id
1 'polypeptide(L)'
;MELNIPRYSQLTACRTVSVSSEHLDVLSNDIIVTSNNLKLMETIGKGEYGLVYKGQLMMKSKSRIVAVKTLKGQFEQSDVDSLLEESIKMFRFNHPNVLGLLGVCLDAGPSPYIILPYMENGSLLNWLKRERNRIVIEETSAEDEVVDVKRELLSACHQIAKGMEYLSTRKFIHRDLAARNCM
;
A
#
# COMPACT_ATOMS: atom_id res chain seq x y z
N MET A 1 -20.82 -14.79 -3.84
CA MET A 1 -21.47 -15.01 -5.15
C MET A 1 -20.51 -14.55 -6.23
N GLU A 2 -20.21 -15.48 -7.12
CA GLU A 2 -18.89 -15.75 -7.68
C GLU A 2 -18.36 -14.66 -8.61
N LEU A 3 -17.09 -14.30 -8.38
CA LEU A 3 -16.27 -13.64 -9.38
C LEU A 3 -16.07 -14.65 -10.52
N ASN A 4 -16.15 -14.18 -11.77
CA ASN A 4 -15.84 -15.01 -12.93
C ASN A 4 -14.33 -15.22 -12.96
N ILE A 5 -13.86 -16.22 -12.21
CA ILE A 5 -12.45 -16.51 -11.95
C ILE A 5 -11.89 -17.28 -13.16
N PRO A 6 -10.86 -16.77 -13.85
CA PRO A 6 -10.12 -17.57 -14.82
C PRO A 6 -9.54 -18.80 -14.11
N ARG A 7 -9.79 -20.00 -14.63
CA ARG A 7 -9.19 -21.24 -14.08
C ARG A 7 -7.67 -21.10 -14.04
N TYR A 8 -7.02 -21.72 -13.06
CA TYR A 8 -5.56 -21.75 -12.86
C TYR A 8 -4.74 -21.94 -14.16
N SER A 9 -5.25 -22.74 -15.10
CA SER A 9 -4.65 -22.99 -16.43
C SER A 9 -4.67 -21.80 -17.41
N GLN A 10 -5.55 -20.81 -17.23
CA GLN A 10 -5.59 -19.57 -18.02
C GLN A 10 -4.65 -18.50 -17.44
N LEU A 11 -4.40 -18.54 -16.13
CA LEU A 11 -3.47 -17.62 -15.45
C LEU A 11 -2.01 -17.88 -15.83
N THR A 12 -1.66 -19.08 -16.30
CA THR A 12 -0.30 -19.44 -16.74
C THR A 12 0.05 -18.93 -18.14
N ALA A 13 -0.94 -18.63 -18.99
CA ALA A 13 -0.69 -18.25 -20.39
C ALA A 13 -0.42 -16.74 -20.60
N CYS A 14 -0.68 -15.90 -19.59
CA CYS A 14 -0.67 -14.44 -19.71
C CYS A 14 0.38 -13.76 -18.80
N ARG A 15 1.48 -14.45 -18.44
CA ARG A 15 2.48 -13.90 -17.52
C ARG A 15 3.76 -13.52 -18.24
N THR A 16 4.17 -12.28 -18.04
CA THR A 16 5.52 -11.80 -18.36
C THR A 16 6.52 -12.10 -17.24
N VAL A 17 6.05 -12.44 -16.03
CA VAL A 17 6.87 -12.63 -14.83
C VAL A 17 6.86 -14.08 -14.35
N SER A 18 8.04 -14.65 -14.12
CA SER A 18 8.23 -15.93 -13.43
C SER A 18 7.91 -15.77 -11.94
N VAL A 19 6.90 -16.50 -11.45
CA VAL A 19 6.48 -16.49 -10.05
C VAL A 19 6.40 -17.94 -9.55
N SER A 20 6.91 -18.20 -8.35
CA SER A 20 6.85 -19.53 -7.72
C SER A 20 5.40 -19.99 -7.51
N SER A 21 5.16 -21.30 -7.61
CA SER A 21 3.83 -21.90 -7.39
C SER A 21 3.27 -21.59 -5.99
N GLU A 22 4.14 -21.54 -4.98
CA GLU A 22 3.74 -21.24 -3.59
C GLU A 22 3.15 -19.84 -3.44
N HIS A 23 3.77 -18.81 -4.03
CA HIS A 23 3.24 -17.45 -4.00
C HIS A 23 1.90 -17.36 -4.73
N LEU A 24 1.75 -18.10 -5.82
CA LEU A 24 0.53 -18.08 -6.63
C LEU A 24 -0.64 -18.73 -5.92
N ASP A 25 -0.41 -19.85 -5.22
CA ASP A 25 -1.47 -20.51 -4.46
C ASP A 25 -2.04 -19.57 -3.40
N VAL A 26 -1.19 -18.80 -2.72
CA VAL A 26 -1.61 -17.80 -1.73
C VAL A 26 -2.34 -16.62 -2.38
N LEU A 27 -1.92 -16.20 -3.57
CA LEU A 27 -2.51 -15.08 -4.31
C LEU A 27 -3.72 -15.48 -5.19
N SER A 28 -4.03 -16.76 -5.35
CA SER A 28 -5.04 -17.23 -6.33
C SER A 28 -6.50 -17.00 -5.91
N ASN A 29 -6.75 -16.42 -4.73
CA ASN A 29 -8.09 -16.13 -4.20
C ASN A 29 -8.40 -14.62 -4.25
N ASP A 30 -8.91 -14.14 -5.39
CA ASP A 30 -9.50 -12.80 -5.58
C ASP A 30 -8.57 -11.57 -5.60
N ILE A 31 -7.26 -11.74 -5.43
CA ILE A 31 -6.30 -10.63 -5.38
C ILE A 31 -5.58 -10.37 -6.72
N ILE A 32 -5.57 -11.33 -7.65
CA ILE A 32 -4.96 -11.10 -8.97
C ILE A 32 -5.80 -10.14 -9.81
N VAL A 33 -5.17 -9.05 -10.23
CA VAL A 33 -5.75 -8.03 -11.11
C VAL A 33 -5.09 -8.14 -12.49
N THR A 34 -5.91 -8.29 -13.53
CA THR A 34 -5.44 -8.22 -14.92
C THR A 34 -5.06 -6.79 -15.30
N SER A 35 -4.00 -6.65 -16.08
CA SER A 35 -3.53 -5.37 -16.66
C SER A 35 -4.64 -4.51 -17.27
N ASN A 36 -5.64 -5.10 -17.95
CA ASN A 36 -6.79 -4.39 -18.52
C ASN A 36 -7.61 -3.57 -17.50
N ASN A 37 -7.58 -3.97 -16.24
CA ASN A 37 -8.28 -3.28 -15.16
C ASN A 37 -7.40 -2.25 -14.44
N LEU A 38 -6.13 -2.08 -14.84
CA LEU A 38 -5.19 -1.20 -14.17
C LEU A 38 -4.61 -0.17 -15.15
N LYS A 39 -4.90 1.10 -14.92
CA LYS A 39 -4.30 2.21 -15.66
C LYS A 39 -3.27 2.91 -14.79
N LEU A 40 -1.99 2.84 -15.17
CA LEU A 40 -0.93 3.62 -14.54
C LEU A 40 -1.04 5.10 -14.93
N MET A 41 -0.72 5.99 -13.99
CA MET A 41 -0.69 7.44 -14.14
C MET A 41 0.71 7.97 -13.79
N GLU A 42 0.81 9.13 -13.12
CA GLU A 42 2.07 9.74 -12.75
C GLU A 42 2.89 8.93 -11.72
N THR A 43 4.21 9.09 -11.74
CA THR A 43 5.08 8.56 -10.68
C THR A 43 4.96 9.46 -9.44
N ILE A 44 4.60 8.86 -8.31
CA ILE A 44 4.44 9.56 -7.02
C ILE A 44 5.56 9.25 -6.02
N GLY A 45 6.36 8.21 -6.28
CA GLY A 45 7.49 7.85 -5.44
C GLY A 45 8.59 7.16 -6.23
N LYS A 46 9.84 7.52 -5.94
CA LYS A 46 11.04 6.88 -6.49
C LYS A 46 12.07 6.83 -5.37
N GLY A 47 12.35 5.64 -4.87
CA GLY A 47 13.24 5.46 -3.72
C GLY A 47 14.05 4.17 -3.83
N GLU A 48 14.66 3.82 -2.71
CA GLU A 48 15.39 2.57 -2.52
C GLU A 48 14.47 1.35 -2.73
N TYR A 49 13.22 1.44 -2.27
CA TYR A 49 12.22 0.37 -2.32
C TYR A 49 11.48 0.24 -3.68
N GLY A 50 12.00 0.88 -4.74
CA GLY A 50 11.45 0.81 -6.09
C GLY A 50 10.71 2.07 -6.57
N LEU A 51 9.75 1.86 -7.47
CA LEU A 51 8.90 2.89 -8.07
C LEU A 51 7.48 2.76 -7.54
N VAL A 52 6.84 3.91 -7.30
CA VAL A 52 5.44 3.99 -6.94
C VAL A 52 4.74 4.92 -7.93
N TYR A 53 3.72 4.39 -8.61
CA TYR A 53 2.84 5.14 -9.48
C TYR A 53 1.53 5.43 -8.77
N LYS A 54 0.90 6.56 -9.11
CA LYS A 54 -0.55 6.68 -8.97
C LYS A 54 -1.18 5.86 -10.09
N GLY A 55 -2.31 5.24 -9.82
CA GLY A 55 -3.04 4.47 -10.81
C GLY A 55 -4.55 4.55 -10.59
N GLN A 56 -5.28 4.07 -11.58
CA GLN A 56 -6.72 3.90 -11.54
C GLN A 56 -7.04 2.43 -11.73
N LEU A 57 -7.63 1.81 -10.70
CA LEU A 57 -8.11 0.43 -10.72
C LEU A 57 -9.59 0.43 -11.11
N MET A 58 -9.90 -0.24 -12.21
CA MET A 58 -11.26 -0.46 -12.68
C MET A 58 -11.86 -1.67 -11.97
N MET A 59 -12.92 -1.43 -11.21
CA MET A 59 -13.76 -2.46 -10.62
C MET A 59 -15.12 -2.41 -11.34
N LYS A 60 -15.83 -3.54 -11.42
CA LYS A 60 -17.08 -3.77 -12.19
C LYS A 60 -17.88 -2.51 -12.60
N SER A 61 -18.21 -1.63 -11.64
CA SER A 61 -18.99 -0.41 -11.89
C SER A 61 -18.35 0.89 -11.36
N LYS A 62 -17.12 0.86 -10.84
CA LYS A 62 -16.45 2.02 -10.23
C LYS A 62 -14.95 1.97 -10.46
N SER A 63 -14.34 3.14 -10.64
CA SER A 63 -12.89 3.27 -10.61
C SER A 63 -12.42 3.70 -9.21
N ARG A 64 -11.27 3.19 -8.76
CA ARG A 64 -10.62 3.61 -7.51
C ARG A 64 -9.21 4.11 -7.80
N ILE A 65 -8.82 5.23 -7.18
CA ILE A 65 -7.44 5.69 -7.22
C ILE A 65 -6.60 4.83 -6.27
N VAL A 66 -5.47 4.35 -6.78
CA VAL A 66 -4.58 3.40 -6.11
C VAL A 66 -3.12 3.85 -6.21
N ALA A 67 -2.28 3.35 -5.30
CA ALA A 67 -0.84 3.39 -5.42
C ALA A 67 -0.36 2.05 -5.99
N VAL A 68 0.55 2.07 -6.97
CA VAL A 68 1.10 0.88 -7.61
C VAL A 68 2.60 0.84 -7.39
N LYS A 69 3.06 -0.06 -6.52
CA LYS A 69 4.48 -0.28 -6.22
C LYS A 69 5.06 -1.36 -7.13
N THR A 70 6.25 -1.12 -7.67
CA THR A 70 6.97 -2.07 -8.52
C THR A 70 8.48 -1.87 -8.44
N LEU A 71 9.25 -2.82 -8.98
CA LEU A 71 10.72 -2.75 -9.02
C LEU A 71 11.20 -1.72 -10.05
N LYS A 72 12.40 -1.18 -9.82
CA LYS A 72 13.02 -0.16 -10.67
C LYS A 72 14.27 -0.71 -11.34
N GLY A 73 14.44 -0.46 -12.63
CA GLY A 73 15.69 -0.76 -13.33
C GLY A 73 15.88 -2.27 -13.54
N GLN A 74 17.12 -2.74 -13.42
CA GLN A 74 17.43 -4.16 -13.45
C GLN A 74 17.20 -4.76 -12.06
N PHE A 75 16.61 -5.94 -12.01
CA PHE A 75 16.28 -6.68 -10.80
C PHE A 75 16.50 -8.17 -11.03
N GLU A 76 16.75 -8.89 -9.95
CA GLU A 76 16.90 -10.34 -9.94
C GLU A 76 15.59 -11.02 -9.53
N GLN A 77 15.53 -12.34 -9.67
CA GLN A 77 14.35 -13.11 -9.23
C GLN A 77 14.13 -12.98 -7.71
N SER A 78 15.21 -12.87 -6.93
CA SER A 78 15.18 -12.63 -5.47
C SER A 78 14.47 -11.33 -5.09
N ASP A 79 14.60 -10.27 -5.90
CA ASP A 79 13.91 -9.00 -5.69
C ASP A 79 12.40 -9.14 -5.95
N VAL A 80 12.04 -9.89 -7.00
CA VAL A 80 10.64 -10.21 -7.34
C VAL A 80 10.00 -11.01 -6.21
N ASP A 81 10.68 -12.04 -5.71
CA ASP A 81 10.19 -12.88 -4.62
C ASP A 81 10.03 -12.06 -3.32
N SER A 82 11.00 -11.19 -3.00
CA SER A 82 10.93 -10.30 -1.83
C SER A 82 9.73 -9.35 -1.90
N LEU A 83 9.45 -8.77 -3.08
CA LEU A 83 8.30 -7.89 -3.30
C LEU A 83 6.97 -8.65 -3.14
N LEU A 84 6.89 -9.87 -3.68
CA LEU A 84 5.70 -10.71 -3.56
C LEU A 84 5.48 -11.17 -2.11
N GLU A 85 6.53 -11.55 -1.39
CA GLU A 85 6.44 -11.86 0.03
C GLU A 85 5.92 -10.69 0.87
N GLU A 86 6.41 -9.47 0.61
CA GLU A 86 5.91 -8.24 1.27
C GLU A 86 4.40 -8.10 1.01
N SER A 87 3.98 -8.29 -0.24
CA SER A 87 2.57 -8.22 -0.63
C SER A 87 1.72 -9.29 0.09
N ILE A 88 2.21 -10.53 0.21
CA ILE A 88 1.51 -11.62 0.89
C ILE A 88 1.37 -11.34 2.39
N LYS A 89 2.40 -10.72 3.02
CA LYS A 89 2.32 -10.27 4.42
C LYS A 89 1.21 -9.24 4.57
N MET A 90 1.13 -8.25 3.66
CA MET A 90 0.11 -7.20 3.67
C MET A 90 -1.30 -7.72 3.39
N PHE A 91 -1.45 -8.75 2.55
CA PHE A 91 -2.75 -9.36 2.23
C PHE A 91 -3.47 -9.88 3.47
N ARG A 92 -2.73 -10.36 4.48
CA ARG A 92 -3.30 -10.90 5.71
C ARG A 92 -3.78 -9.82 6.68
N PHE A 93 -3.56 -8.55 6.39
CA PHE A 93 -3.97 -7.45 7.25
C PHE A 93 -5.35 -6.92 6.88
N ASN A 94 -6.21 -6.81 7.88
CA ASN A 94 -7.53 -6.21 7.74
C ASN A 94 -7.81 -5.37 8.98
N HIS A 95 -7.38 -4.10 8.95
CA HIS A 95 -7.57 -3.14 10.02
C HIS A 95 -7.54 -1.71 9.45
N PRO A 96 -8.41 -0.78 9.90
CA PRO A 96 -8.47 0.57 9.35
C PRO A 96 -7.17 1.39 9.48
N ASN A 97 -6.33 1.06 10.47
CA ASN A 97 -5.05 1.73 10.71
C ASN A 97 -3.82 0.91 10.30
N VAL A 98 -4.00 -0.12 9.45
CA VAL A 98 -2.90 -0.88 8.84
C VAL A 98 -3.17 -1.02 7.36
N LEU A 99 -2.21 -0.61 6.54
CA LEU A 99 -2.38 -0.63 5.09
C LEU A 99 -2.49 -2.08 4.58
N GLY A 100 -3.66 -2.40 4.03
CA GLY A 100 -3.94 -3.69 3.41
C GLY A 100 -3.68 -3.69 1.90
N LEU A 101 -3.42 -4.87 1.35
CA LEU A 101 -3.25 -5.08 -0.08
C LEU A 101 -4.61 -5.07 -0.81
N LEU A 102 -4.70 -4.41 -1.97
CA LEU A 102 -5.90 -4.46 -2.82
C LEU A 102 -5.77 -5.48 -3.94
N GLY A 103 -4.57 -5.67 -4.47
CA GLY A 103 -4.37 -6.49 -5.65
C GLY A 103 -2.91 -6.70 -6.01
N VAL A 104 -2.64 -7.72 -6.81
CA VAL A 104 -1.36 -7.94 -7.48
C VAL A 104 -1.61 -8.13 -8.97
N CYS A 105 -0.87 -7.41 -9.81
CA CYS A 105 -0.90 -7.57 -11.26
C CYS A 105 0.45 -8.12 -11.74
N LEU A 106 0.41 -9.20 -12.52
CA LEU A 106 1.57 -9.99 -12.93
C LEU A 106 1.85 -9.92 -14.45
N ASP A 107 0.98 -9.24 -15.19
CA ASP A 107 0.92 -9.23 -16.65
C ASP A 107 1.08 -7.82 -17.27
N ALA A 108 1.14 -6.77 -16.45
CA ALA A 108 1.24 -5.38 -16.94
C ALA A 108 2.69 -4.91 -17.23
N GLY A 109 3.71 -5.64 -16.78
CA GLY A 109 5.09 -5.18 -16.85
C GLY A 109 6.13 -6.27 -16.66
N PRO A 110 7.43 -5.90 -16.67
CA PRO A 110 8.54 -6.84 -16.50
C PRO A 110 8.70 -7.34 -15.05
N SER A 111 8.07 -6.67 -14.08
CA SER A 111 8.01 -7.06 -12.67
C SER A 111 6.59 -6.91 -12.12
N PRO A 112 6.26 -7.57 -10.99
CA PRO A 112 4.93 -7.48 -10.40
C PRO A 112 4.55 -6.07 -9.98
N TYR A 113 3.26 -5.77 -10.08
CA TYR A 113 2.64 -4.54 -9.62
C TYR A 113 1.82 -4.82 -8.37
N ILE A 114 2.23 -4.23 -7.25
CA ILE A 114 1.56 -4.34 -5.96
C ILE A 114 0.61 -3.15 -5.82
N ILE A 115 -0.69 -3.42 -5.73
CA ILE A 115 -1.75 -2.41 -5.78
C ILE A 115 -2.27 -2.14 -4.36
N LEU A 116 -2.10 -0.90 -3.92
CA LEU A 116 -2.39 -0.44 -2.55
C LEU A 116 -3.40 0.71 -2.55
N PRO A 117 -4.08 0.98 -1.43
CA PRO A 117 -4.85 2.20 -1.27
C PRO A 117 -3.96 3.43 -1.50
N TYR A 118 -4.46 4.38 -2.29
CA TYR A 118 -3.78 5.67 -2.44
C TYR A 118 -4.04 6.55 -1.21
N MET A 119 -2.96 7.03 -0.60
CA MET A 119 -3.01 7.91 0.57
C MET A 119 -2.74 9.35 0.11
N GLU A 120 -3.80 10.13 -0.06
CA GLU A 120 -3.75 11.46 -0.68
C GLU A 120 -2.83 12.45 0.06
N ASN A 121 -2.74 12.31 1.39
CA ASN A 121 -1.91 13.17 2.23
C ASN A 121 -0.43 12.77 2.28
N GLY A 122 -0.06 11.63 1.67
CA GLY A 122 1.27 11.06 1.73
C GLY A 122 1.64 10.57 3.13
N SER A 123 2.93 10.54 3.44
CA SER A 123 3.37 10.10 4.77
C SER A 123 3.12 11.14 5.85
N LEU A 124 2.90 10.67 7.09
CA LEU A 124 2.74 11.52 8.28
C LEU A 124 3.95 12.45 8.46
N LEU A 125 5.17 12.02 8.14
CA LEU A 125 6.35 12.90 8.17
C LEU A 125 6.19 14.11 7.24
N ASN A 126 5.74 13.88 6.00
CA ASN A 126 5.55 14.97 5.02
C ASN A 126 4.38 15.86 5.41
N TRP A 127 3.31 15.25 5.93
CA TRP A 127 2.18 15.97 6.49
C TRP A 127 2.60 16.89 7.65
N LEU A 128 3.33 16.37 8.66
CA LEU A 128 3.83 17.14 9.80
C LEU A 128 4.75 18.29 9.37
N LYS A 129 5.58 18.08 8.34
CA LYS A 129 6.44 19.14 7.79
C LYS A 129 5.64 20.24 7.12
N ARG A 130 4.61 19.88 6.34
CA ARG A 130 3.74 20.84 5.65
C ARG A 130 2.91 21.64 6.65
N GLU A 131 2.39 20.98 7.67
CA GLU A 131 1.55 21.59 8.70
C GLU A 131 2.35 22.25 9.84
N ARG A 132 3.69 22.31 9.74
CA ARG A 132 4.57 22.76 10.83
C ARG A 132 4.13 24.09 11.46
N ASN A 133 3.79 25.09 10.64
CA ASN A 133 3.40 26.40 11.14
C ASN A 133 2.02 26.39 11.83
N ARG A 134 1.15 25.45 11.46
CA ARG A 134 -0.18 25.28 12.08
C ARG A 134 -0.10 24.51 13.40
N ILE A 135 0.81 23.54 13.48
CA ILE A 135 0.91 22.65 14.66
C ILE A 135 1.90 23.16 15.72
N VAL A 136 2.76 24.11 15.37
CA VAL A 136 3.64 24.78 16.33
C VAL A 136 2.84 25.90 16.98
N ILE A 137 2.55 25.71 18.26
CA ILE A 137 1.81 26.65 19.10
C ILE A 137 2.79 27.69 19.64
N GLU A 138 2.50 28.97 19.45
CA GLU A 138 3.21 30.07 20.10
C GLU A 138 2.57 30.38 21.46
N GLU A 139 3.30 31.04 22.36
CA GLU A 139 2.76 31.46 23.66
C GLU A 139 1.55 32.42 23.52
N THR A 140 1.41 33.05 22.35
CA THR A 140 0.35 33.99 21.97
C THR A 140 -0.83 33.32 21.27
N SER A 141 -0.77 32.03 20.95
CA SER A 141 -1.84 31.31 20.25
C SER A 141 -3.11 31.24 21.12
N ALA A 142 -4.27 31.33 20.46
CA ALA A 142 -5.56 31.23 21.15
C ALA A 142 -5.76 29.82 21.74
N GLU A 143 -6.35 29.72 22.94
CA GLU A 143 -6.53 28.43 23.63
C GLU A 143 -7.27 27.37 22.77
N ASP A 144 -8.30 27.79 22.02
CA ASP A 144 -9.06 26.89 21.14
C ASP A 144 -8.19 26.29 20.02
N GLU A 145 -7.29 27.08 19.43
CA GLU A 145 -6.34 26.63 18.40
C GLU A 145 -5.38 25.58 18.98
N VAL A 146 -4.87 25.83 20.18
CA VAL A 146 -4.00 24.90 20.92
C VAL A 146 -4.70 23.55 21.16
N VAL A 147 -5.97 23.59 21.55
CA VAL A 147 -6.77 22.39 21.83
C VAL A 147 -7.02 21.58 20.56
N ASP A 148 -7.36 22.23 19.45
CA ASP A 148 -7.62 21.56 18.19
C ASP A 148 -6.38 20.85 17.63
N VAL A 149 -5.22 21.53 17.63
CA VAL A 149 -3.94 20.93 17.22
C VAL A 149 -3.60 19.72 18.08
N LYS A 150 -3.73 19.83 19.42
CA LYS A 150 -3.47 18.71 20.33
C LYS A 150 -4.40 17.53 20.05
N ARG A 151 -5.68 17.78 19.81
CA ARG A 151 -6.66 16.74 19.48
C ARG A 151 -6.30 16.00 18.20
N GLU A 152 -5.86 16.72 17.18
CA GLU A 152 -5.45 16.12 15.90
C GLU A 152 -4.21 15.23 16.05
N LEU A 153 -3.17 15.71 16.75
CA LEU A 153 -1.95 14.94 16.99
C LEU A 153 -2.22 13.71 17.89
N LEU A 154 -3.03 13.86 18.94
CA LEU A 154 -3.43 12.74 19.79
C LEU A 154 -4.25 11.70 19.02
N SER A 155 -5.13 12.15 18.11
CA SER A 155 -5.87 11.25 17.23
C SER A 155 -4.95 10.45 16.32
N ALA A 156 -3.92 11.08 15.74
CA ALA A 156 -2.92 10.38 14.93
C ALA A 156 -2.16 9.32 15.78
N CYS A 157 -1.68 9.69 16.97
CA CYS A 157 -1.02 8.77 17.89
C CYS A 157 -1.92 7.58 18.26
N HIS A 158 -3.19 7.83 18.56
CA HIS A 158 -4.16 6.80 18.92
C HIS A 158 -4.42 5.81 17.77
N GLN A 159 -4.55 6.32 16.54
CA GLN A 159 -4.73 5.49 15.34
C GLN A 159 -3.50 4.61 15.08
N ILE A 160 -2.30 5.16 15.20
CA ILE A 160 -1.05 4.39 15.06
C ILE A 160 -0.97 3.31 16.13
N ALA A 161 -1.29 3.64 17.38
CA ALA A 161 -1.29 2.69 18.49
C ALA A 161 -2.26 1.53 18.23
N LYS A 162 -3.48 1.80 17.76
CA LYS A 162 -4.45 0.76 17.36
C LYS A 162 -3.93 -0.13 16.22
N GLY A 163 -3.28 0.47 15.23
CA GLY A 163 -2.64 -0.30 14.14
C GLY A 163 -1.55 -1.23 14.66
N MET A 164 -0.70 -0.74 15.56
CA MET A 164 0.38 -1.53 16.16
C MET A 164 -0.12 -2.61 17.13
N GLU A 165 -1.20 -2.33 17.88
CA GLU A 165 -1.90 -3.33 18.69
C GLU A 165 -2.40 -4.47 17.79
N TYR A 166 -3.09 -4.14 16.69
CA TYR A 166 -3.53 -5.14 15.72
C TYR A 166 -2.36 -5.98 15.18
N LEU A 167 -1.26 -5.37 14.76
CA LEU A 167 -0.08 -6.10 14.27
C LEU A 167 0.51 -7.03 15.34
N SER A 168 0.56 -6.58 16.60
CA SER A 168 1.01 -7.37 17.74
C SER A 168 0.15 -8.63 17.94
N THR A 169 -1.18 -8.52 17.85
CA THR A 169 -2.10 -9.67 17.96
C THR A 169 -1.88 -10.71 16.84
N ARG A 170 -1.33 -10.28 15.70
CA ARG A 170 -0.95 -11.13 14.56
C ARG A 170 0.49 -11.65 14.65
N LYS A 171 1.19 -11.41 15.77
CA LYS A 171 2.62 -11.74 15.97
C LYS A 171 3.52 -11.12 14.89
N PHE A 172 3.15 -9.96 14.38
CA PHE A 172 3.92 -9.24 13.37
C PHE A 172 4.68 -8.08 14.01
N ILE A 173 6.00 -8.05 13.77
CA ILE A 173 6.86 -6.95 14.22
C ILE A 173 7.15 -6.06 13.01
N HIS A 174 6.71 -4.79 13.04
CA HIS A 174 6.91 -3.86 11.93
C HIS A 174 8.39 -3.59 11.63
N ARG A 175 9.24 -3.54 12.66
CA ARG A 175 10.71 -3.28 12.61
C ARG A 175 11.14 -1.91 12.11
N ASP A 176 10.31 -1.21 11.33
CA ASP A 176 10.58 0.17 10.90
C ASP A 176 9.42 1.13 11.19
N LEU A 177 8.93 1.15 12.44
CA LEU A 177 7.86 2.09 12.81
C LEU A 177 8.44 3.50 12.91
N ALA A 178 8.07 4.36 11.96
CA ALA A 178 8.49 5.75 11.89
C ALA A 178 7.42 6.60 11.19
N ALA A 179 7.41 7.92 11.42
CA ALA A 179 6.46 8.83 10.79
C ALA A 179 6.50 8.82 9.25
N ARG A 180 7.62 8.41 8.64
CA ARG A 180 7.73 8.24 7.17
C ARG A 180 6.95 7.02 6.65
N ASN A 181 6.65 6.05 7.51
CA ASN A 181 5.93 4.81 7.19
C ASN A 181 4.49 4.80 7.72
N CYS A 182 4.03 5.89 8.33
CA CYS A 182 2.62 6.14 8.63
C CYS A 182 2.05 6.98 7.49
N MET A 183 0.83 6.69 7.01
CA MET A 183 0.18 7.38 5.90
C MET A 183 -1.28 7.70 6.21
#